data_AF-A0A932PWK5-F1
#
_entry.id   AF-A0A932PWK5-F1
#
_cell.length_a   1.000
_cell.length_b   1.000
_cell.length_c   1.000
_cell.angle_alpha   90.00
_cell.angle_beta   90.00
_cell.angle_gamma   90.00
#
_symmetry.space_group_name_H-M   'P 1'
#
loop_
_entity.id
_entity.type
_entity.pdbx_description
1 polymer ?
#
loop_
_entity_poly.entity_id
_entity_poly.type
_entity_poly.pdbx_seq_one_letter_code
_entity_poly.pdbx_strand_id
1 'polypeptide(L)'
;MGARIGLTIALACVLAGCAAPPPPTPIARTEAPFTLPGGRVLYSNAGTDLWTSAPDKTDRRQLTRDGAASGDGYAGGRWSPDGKLVAAERVMAKENGSALWLVSVPDGSAVRLTRPDTFLDGFAWSPDGRSLAYGELTSGGTLAAGGSLVGGVGDVKLYEIATKTTTVVGPGTHPTFSPDGKQLGWAHSSGAIAAYDLKTATTTFLVNLADLTRYSTANAPRGMGLLGGPVWSADSQRIAYAAIERGPILEALQIVYVQDAKPLAPPKQWAIGKTGAVHHVADLRWAPTGSTLAYAIINAQPHHHWIGTIDPAKGELSPLFDSVRHFLDFTWSPDGSLLLLQLDDDDAWAFIDPRKPGVAKRLEPGGWRPDWCRCAT
;
A
#
# COMPACT_ATOMS: atom_id res chain seq x y z
N MET A 1 11.50 -108.08 -9.00
CA MET A 1 10.55 -107.68 -10.07
C MET A 1 9.41 -106.93 -9.41
N GLY A 2 9.16 -105.69 -9.84
CA GLY A 2 8.12 -104.83 -9.27
C GLY A 2 8.33 -103.41 -9.77
N ALA A 3 7.82 -103.13 -10.96
CA ALA A 3 7.98 -101.87 -11.68
C ALA A 3 7.24 -100.71 -11.00
N ARG A 4 7.90 -99.54 -10.96
CA ARG A 4 7.27 -98.26 -10.63
C ARG A 4 6.50 -97.75 -11.86
N ILE A 5 5.22 -97.47 -11.69
CA ILE A 5 4.42 -96.66 -12.63
C ILE A 5 4.03 -95.40 -11.87
N GLY A 6 4.58 -94.26 -12.32
CA GLY A 6 4.21 -92.94 -11.83
C GLY A 6 2.94 -92.45 -12.50
N LEU A 7 2.01 -91.92 -11.71
CA LEU A 7 0.85 -91.18 -12.20
C LEU A 7 0.90 -89.78 -11.59
N THR A 8 1.18 -88.79 -12.43
CA THR A 8 1.22 -87.37 -12.09
C THR A 8 -0.20 -86.81 -12.09
N ILE A 9 -0.70 -86.37 -10.94
CA ILE A 9 -1.97 -85.65 -10.82
C ILE A 9 -1.66 -84.15 -10.87
N ALA A 10 -2.09 -83.47 -11.93
CA ALA A 10 -2.02 -82.01 -12.03
C ALA A 10 -3.20 -81.39 -11.27
N LEU A 11 -2.90 -80.65 -10.20
CA LEU A 11 -3.88 -79.91 -9.40
C LEU A 11 -4.09 -78.53 -10.05
N ALA A 12 -5.28 -78.27 -10.58
CA ALA A 12 -5.66 -76.95 -11.10
C ALA A 12 -6.04 -76.02 -9.93
N CYS A 13 -5.17 -75.08 -9.59
CA CYS A 13 -5.49 -73.98 -8.68
C CYS A 13 -6.35 -72.93 -9.39
N VAL A 14 -7.58 -72.73 -8.93
CA VAL A 14 -8.43 -71.61 -9.32
C VAL A 14 -7.96 -70.37 -8.56
N LEU A 15 -7.35 -69.42 -9.27
CA LEU A 15 -7.04 -68.09 -8.73
C LEU A 15 -8.33 -67.26 -8.67
N ALA A 16 -8.91 -67.14 -7.48
CA ALA A 16 -9.93 -66.15 -7.20
C ALA A 16 -9.28 -64.76 -7.24
N GLY A 17 -9.54 -64.00 -8.31
CA GLY A 17 -9.06 -62.62 -8.42
C GLY A 17 -9.73 -61.72 -7.39
N CYS A 18 -8.98 -61.29 -6.38
CA CYS A 18 -9.41 -60.18 -5.53
C CYS A 18 -9.37 -58.89 -6.35
N ALA A 19 -10.53 -58.38 -6.74
CA ALA A 19 -10.64 -57.04 -7.31
C ALA A 19 -10.31 -56.00 -6.23
N ALA A 20 -9.36 -55.10 -6.53
CA ALA A 20 -9.07 -53.97 -5.66
C ALA A 20 -10.31 -53.07 -5.52
N PRO A 21 -10.59 -52.50 -4.33
CA PRO A 21 -11.69 -51.57 -4.18
C PRO A 21 -11.51 -50.36 -5.10
N PRO A 22 -12.59 -49.81 -5.66
CA PRO A 22 -12.50 -48.64 -6.53
C PRO A 22 -11.84 -47.47 -5.77
N PRO A 23 -11.03 -46.63 -6.45
CA PRO A 23 -10.48 -45.44 -5.82
C PRO A 23 -11.62 -44.56 -5.28
N PRO A 24 -11.44 -43.91 -4.12
CA PRO A 24 -12.45 -43.01 -3.58
C PRO A 24 -12.79 -41.95 -4.63
N THR A 25 -14.08 -41.81 -4.92
CA THR A 25 -14.59 -40.78 -5.84
C THR A 25 -14.14 -39.42 -5.30
N PRO A 26 -13.50 -38.55 -6.12
CA PRO A 26 -13.18 -37.20 -5.68
C PRO A 26 -14.47 -36.50 -5.28
N ILE A 27 -14.63 -36.20 -3.99
CA ILE A 27 -15.67 -35.28 -3.56
C ILE A 27 -15.26 -33.93 -4.13
N ALA A 28 -15.97 -33.46 -5.14
CA ALA A 28 -15.82 -32.09 -5.61
C ALA A 28 -16.08 -31.17 -4.42
N ARG A 29 -15.01 -30.60 -3.84
CA ARG A 29 -15.15 -29.52 -2.89
C ARG A 29 -15.74 -28.36 -3.68
N THR A 30 -17.03 -28.12 -3.49
CA THR A 30 -17.65 -26.88 -3.92
C THR A 30 -17.08 -25.80 -3.02
N GLU A 31 -16.00 -25.16 -3.46
CA GLU A 31 -15.54 -23.94 -2.78
C GLU A 31 -16.69 -22.94 -2.83
N ALA A 32 -17.06 -22.39 -1.67
CA ALA A 32 -18.08 -21.36 -1.61
C ALA A 32 -17.66 -20.20 -2.53
N PRO A 33 -18.58 -19.62 -3.31
CA PRO A 33 -18.24 -18.56 -4.26
C PRO A 33 -17.59 -17.39 -3.54
N PHE A 34 -16.38 -17.04 -3.95
CA PHE A 34 -15.66 -15.89 -3.41
C PHE A 34 -16.39 -14.59 -3.81
N THR A 35 -16.92 -13.89 -2.82
CA THR A 35 -17.69 -12.66 -3.02
C THR A 35 -16.80 -11.45 -2.75
N LEU A 36 -16.78 -10.50 -3.68
CA LEU A 36 -16.06 -9.24 -3.50
C LEU A 36 -16.91 -8.26 -2.67
N PRO A 37 -16.31 -7.50 -1.73
CA PRO A 37 -16.97 -6.37 -1.10
C PRO A 37 -17.50 -5.39 -2.14
N GLY A 38 -18.55 -4.64 -1.81
CA GLY A 38 -19.08 -3.60 -2.69
C GLY A 38 -18.21 -2.34 -2.74
N GLY A 39 -18.65 -1.35 -3.51
CA GLY A 39 -18.04 -0.02 -3.61
C GLY A 39 -17.44 0.27 -4.97
N ARG A 40 -16.66 1.35 -5.05
CA ARG A 40 -15.92 1.73 -6.27
C ARG A 40 -14.43 1.71 -6.02
N VAL A 41 -13.68 1.28 -7.02
CA VAL A 41 -12.21 1.34 -7.05
C VAL A 41 -11.80 2.38 -8.08
N LEU A 42 -10.99 3.35 -7.66
CA LEU A 42 -10.26 4.28 -8.53
C LEU A 42 -8.93 3.65 -8.90
N TYR A 43 -8.47 3.87 -10.12
CA TYR A 43 -7.17 3.40 -10.59
C TYR A 43 -6.69 4.25 -11.76
N SER A 44 -5.38 4.25 -11.99
CA SER A 44 -4.81 4.77 -13.22
C SER A 44 -4.81 3.68 -14.30
N ASN A 45 -5.24 4.03 -15.51
CA ASN A 45 -5.20 3.12 -16.65
C ASN A 45 -3.99 3.43 -17.52
N ALA A 46 -3.02 2.52 -17.56
CA ALA A 46 -1.77 2.66 -18.31
C ALA A 46 -0.97 3.93 -17.95
N GLY A 47 -1.12 4.45 -16.73
CA GLY A 47 -0.42 5.64 -16.25
C GLY A 47 -0.91 6.96 -16.84
N THR A 48 -1.97 6.98 -17.64
CA THR A 48 -2.39 8.20 -18.36
C THR A 48 -3.58 8.89 -17.73
N ASP A 49 -4.67 8.16 -17.52
CA ASP A 49 -5.94 8.71 -17.05
C ASP A 49 -6.50 7.91 -15.88
N LEU A 50 -7.27 8.59 -15.04
CA LEU A 50 -7.99 7.99 -13.93
C LEU A 50 -9.29 7.37 -14.40
N TRP A 51 -9.57 6.18 -13.88
CA TRP A 51 -10.76 5.40 -14.13
C TRP A 51 -11.34 4.90 -12.82
N THR A 52 -12.63 4.59 -12.84
CA THR A 52 -13.34 4.01 -11.71
C THR A 52 -14.13 2.80 -12.17
N SER A 53 -14.27 1.78 -11.33
CA SER A 53 -15.13 0.62 -11.60
C SER A 53 -15.65 0.03 -10.30
N ALA A 54 -16.60 -0.89 -10.38
CA ALA A 54 -16.81 -1.85 -9.32
C ALA A 54 -15.56 -2.75 -9.15
N PRO A 55 -15.38 -3.45 -8.01
CA PRO A 55 -14.21 -4.29 -7.75
C PRO A 55 -14.11 -5.49 -8.68
N ASP A 56 -15.24 -5.95 -9.23
CA ASP A 56 -15.29 -6.97 -10.27
C ASP A 56 -15.06 -6.43 -11.69
N LYS A 57 -14.65 -5.16 -11.81
CA LYS A 57 -14.42 -4.40 -13.05
C LYS A 57 -15.67 -4.02 -13.85
N THR A 58 -16.87 -4.34 -13.36
CA THR A 58 -18.10 -3.82 -13.95
C THR A 58 -18.26 -2.32 -13.69
N ASP A 59 -19.23 -1.66 -14.34
CA ASP A 59 -19.52 -0.23 -14.17
C ASP A 59 -18.31 0.71 -14.37
N ARG A 60 -17.42 0.32 -15.29
CA ARG A 60 -16.21 1.06 -15.62
C ARG A 60 -16.54 2.44 -16.21
N ARG A 61 -15.95 3.49 -15.63
CA ARG A 61 -16.09 4.89 -16.05
C ARG A 61 -14.73 5.57 -16.09
N GLN A 62 -14.41 6.20 -17.22
CA GLN A 62 -13.26 7.11 -17.31
C GLN A 62 -13.56 8.41 -16.58
N LEU A 63 -12.67 8.83 -15.69
CA LEU A 63 -12.81 10.03 -14.88
C LEU A 63 -12.09 11.22 -15.51
N THR A 64 -10.84 11.06 -15.93
CA THR A 64 -10.05 12.10 -16.61
C THR A 64 -9.82 11.74 -18.07
N ARG A 65 -9.63 12.74 -18.92
CA ARG A 65 -9.32 12.55 -20.36
C ARG A 65 -8.18 13.43 -20.85
N ASP A 66 -7.60 14.21 -19.96
CA ASP A 66 -6.63 15.25 -20.28
C ASP A 66 -5.19 14.80 -20.07
N GLY A 67 -4.95 13.68 -19.36
CA GLY A 67 -3.60 13.14 -19.16
C GLY A 67 -2.97 12.71 -20.48
N ALA A 68 -3.56 11.71 -21.13
CA ALA A 68 -3.09 11.21 -22.43
C ALA A 68 -3.02 12.32 -23.50
N ALA A 69 -3.98 13.25 -23.50
CA ALA A 69 -4.07 14.32 -24.49
C ALA A 69 -2.96 15.38 -24.35
N SER A 70 -2.50 15.66 -23.13
CA SER A 70 -1.42 16.62 -22.89
C SER A 70 -0.02 16.00 -22.94
N GLY A 71 0.06 14.66 -23.02
CA GLY A 71 1.30 13.91 -22.86
C GLY A 71 1.74 13.76 -21.40
N ASP A 72 0.91 14.16 -20.44
CA ASP A 72 1.11 13.94 -19.01
C ASP A 72 0.50 12.59 -18.59
N GLY A 73 0.53 12.27 -17.30
CA GLY A 73 -0.09 11.04 -16.80
C GLY A 73 -0.57 11.14 -15.36
N TYR A 74 -1.78 10.67 -15.09
CA TYR A 74 -2.22 10.47 -13.71
C TYR A 74 -1.65 9.15 -13.17
N ALA A 75 -0.75 9.22 -12.19
CA ALA A 75 -0.14 8.04 -11.59
C ALA A 75 -1.10 7.29 -10.65
N GLY A 76 -2.04 8.03 -10.03
CA GLY A 76 -3.03 7.49 -9.11
C GLY A 76 -3.77 8.61 -8.38
N GLY A 77 -4.63 8.25 -7.44
CA GLY A 77 -5.35 9.24 -6.64
C GLY A 77 -6.06 8.63 -5.44
N ARG A 78 -6.67 9.48 -4.64
CA ARG A 78 -7.49 9.10 -3.48
C ARG A 78 -8.82 9.83 -3.49
N TRP A 79 -9.88 9.08 -3.22
CA TRP A 79 -11.22 9.64 -3.05
C TRP A 79 -11.26 10.59 -1.84
N SER A 80 -11.98 11.70 -2.01
CA SER A 80 -12.53 12.42 -0.87
C SER A 80 -13.53 11.54 -0.10
N PRO A 81 -13.69 11.72 1.22
CA PRO A 81 -14.63 10.95 2.02
C PRO A 81 -16.10 11.03 1.58
N ASP A 82 -16.49 12.07 0.83
CA ASP A 82 -17.84 12.19 0.28
C ASP A 82 -17.95 11.71 -1.18
N GLY A 83 -16.84 11.26 -1.77
CA GLY A 83 -16.79 10.69 -3.11
C GLY A 83 -16.98 11.70 -4.25
N LYS A 84 -17.01 13.02 -3.97
CA LYS A 84 -17.25 14.04 -5.01
C LYS A 84 -15.98 14.55 -5.66
N LEU A 85 -14.87 14.41 -4.97
CA LEU A 85 -13.54 14.82 -5.43
C LEU A 85 -12.55 13.67 -5.37
N VAL A 86 -11.51 13.75 -6.20
CA VAL A 86 -10.32 12.90 -6.13
C VAL A 86 -9.11 13.82 -6.02
N ALA A 87 -8.26 13.59 -5.03
CA ALA A 87 -6.91 14.15 -5.00
C ALA A 87 -6.00 13.22 -5.80
N ALA A 88 -5.36 13.73 -6.85
CA ALA A 88 -4.66 12.94 -7.83
C ALA A 88 -3.20 13.38 -7.97
N GLU A 89 -2.31 12.40 -8.04
CA GLU A 89 -0.93 12.63 -8.45
C GLU A 89 -0.85 12.59 -9.97
N ARG A 90 -0.40 13.71 -10.57
CA ARG A 90 -0.21 13.82 -12.01
C ARG A 90 1.27 14.06 -12.31
N VAL A 91 1.89 13.14 -13.04
CA VAL A 91 3.21 13.28 -13.64
C VAL A 91 3.09 14.27 -14.80
N MET A 92 3.87 15.33 -14.75
CA MET A 92 3.84 16.40 -15.75
C MET A 92 5.03 16.20 -16.70
N ALA A 93 4.82 15.83 -17.96
CA ALA A 93 5.91 15.42 -18.85
C ALA A 93 6.92 16.54 -19.17
N LYS A 94 6.49 17.79 -19.02
CA LYS A 94 7.31 18.98 -19.25
C LYS A 94 7.94 19.55 -17.97
N GLU A 95 7.64 18.97 -16.83
CA GLU A 95 8.17 19.38 -15.54
C GLU A 95 8.92 18.21 -14.90
N ASN A 96 9.92 18.51 -14.09
CA ASN A 96 10.55 17.46 -13.30
C ASN A 96 9.64 17.17 -12.10
N GLY A 97 8.88 16.06 -12.17
CA GLY A 97 8.13 15.53 -11.03
C GLY A 97 6.63 15.38 -11.23
N SER A 98 5.95 15.12 -10.12
CA SER A 98 4.51 15.03 -10.06
C SER A 98 3.91 16.19 -9.26
N ALA A 99 2.71 16.59 -9.67
CA ALA A 99 1.93 17.63 -9.06
C ALA A 99 0.65 17.05 -8.44
N LEU A 100 0.14 17.72 -7.41
CA LEU A 100 -1.16 17.39 -6.83
C LEU A 100 -2.26 18.12 -7.58
N TRP A 101 -3.26 17.38 -8.01
CA TRP A 101 -4.43 17.88 -8.69
C TRP A 101 -5.69 17.49 -7.93
N LEU A 102 -6.69 18.37 -7.98
CA LEU A 102 -8.02 18.10 -7.47
C LEU A 102 -8.96 17.88 -8.65
N VAL A 103 -9.48 16.67 -8.76
CA VAL A 103 -10.36 16.23 -9.85
C VAL A 103 -11.79 16.13 -9.35
N SER A 104 -12.71 16.74 -10.07
CA SER A 104 -14.15 16.65 -9.85
C SER A 104 -14.68 15.33 -10.38
N VAL A 105 -15.35 14.55 -9.53
CA VAL A 105 -15.95 13.26 -9.93
C VAL A 105 -17.13 13.43 -10.89
N PRO A 106 -18.02 14.43 -10.72
CA PRO A 106 -19.14 14.65 -11.63
C PRO A 106 -18.73 14.84 -13.09
N ASP A 107 -17.74 15.70 -13.37
CA ASP A 107 -17.43 16.16 -14.73
C ASP A 107 -15.98 15.89 -15.19
N GLY A 108 -15.10 15.42 -14.30
CA GLY A 108 -13.70 15.13 -14.62
C GLY A 108 -12.81 16.38 -14.72
N SER A 109 -13.33 17.56 -14.38
CA SER A 109 -12.52 18.79 -14.38
C SER A 109 -11.43 18.72 -13.31
N ALA A 110 -10.23 19.19 -13.65
CA ALA A 110 -9.06 19.06 -12.79
C ALA A 110 -8.39 20.43 -12.57
N VAL A 111 -8.02 20.73 -11.32
CA VAL A 111 -7.27 21.93 -10.97
C VAL A 111 -5.99 21.56 -10.22
N ARG A 112 -4.88 22.19 -10.59
CA ARG A 112 -3.58 21.99 -9.93
C ARG A 112 -3.55 22.71 -8.59
N LEU A 113 -3.02 22.05 -7.55
CA LEU A 113 -2.85 22.61 -6.21
C LEU A 113 -1.39 22.95 -5.86
N THR A 114 -0.42 22.18 -6.39
CA THR A 114 1.00 22.41 -6.12
C THR A 114 1.60 23.41 -7.10
N ARG A 115 2.74 24.00 -6.73
CA ARG A 115 3.47 24.93 -7.61
C ARG A 115 4.24 24.17 -8.70
N PRO A 116 4.59 24.86 -9.81
CA PRO A 116 5.66 24.39 -10.70
C PRO A 116 6.99 24.20 -9.94
N ASP A 117 7.84 23.31 -10.44
CA ASP A 117 9.20 23.05 -9.93
C ASP A 117 9.31 22.50 -8.49
N THR A 118 8.21 21.96 -7.97
CA THR A 118 8.18 21.18 -6.72
C THR A 118 7.76 19.74 -7.00
N PHE A 119 8.22 18.81 -6.18
CA PHE A 119 7.76 17.42 -6.22
C PHE A 119 6.72 17.19 -5.13
N LEU A 120 5.64 16.48 -5.47
CA LEU A 120 4.71 15.98 -4.47
C LEU A 120 5.37 14.88 -3.63
N ASP A 121 5.25 14.96 -2.30
CA ASP A 121 5.76 13.95 -1.37
C ASP A 121 4.71 13.55 -0.33
N GLY A 122 3.71 12.85 -0.85
CA GLY A 122 2.56 12.36 -0.09
C GLY A 122 1.44 13.39 0.07
N PHE A 123 0.22 12.88 0.18
CA PHE A 123 -0.98 13.67 0.44
C PHE A 123 -2.05 12.81 1.15
N ALA A 124 -2.93 13.47 1.89
CA ALA A 124 -4.03 12.82 2.61
C ALA A 124 -5.24 13.75 2.73
N TRP A 125 -6.43 13.19 2.54
CA TRP A 125 -7.69 13.86 2.84
C TRP A 125 -7.93 13.92 4.35
N SER A 126 -8.49 15.02 4.82
CA SER A 126 -9.11 15.06 6.15
C SER A 126 -10.30 14.08 6.18
N PRO A 127 -10.61 13.44 7.33
CA PRO A 127 -11.72 12.48 7.41
C PRO A 127 -13.09 13.08 7.11
N ASP A 128 -13.24 14.41 7.29
CA ASP A 128 -14.45 15.16 6.97
C ASP A 128 -14.49 15.67 5.52
N GLY A 129 -13.41 15.48 4.75
CA GLY A 129 -13.28 15.90 3.35
C GLY A 129 -13.14 17.41 3.13
N ARG A 130 -12.99 18.21 4.19
CA ARG A 130 -12.91 19.68 4.10
C ARG A 130 -11.51 20.19 3.76
N SER A 131 -10.49 19.37 4.01
CA SER A 131 -9.10 19.75 3.81
C SER A 131 -8.28 18.64 3.16
N LEU A 132 -7.20 19.04 2.53
CA LEU A 132 -6.19 18.15 1.95
C LEU A 132 -4.82 18.56 2.51
N ALA A 133 -4.13 17.62 3.14
CA ALA A 133 -2.74 17.81 3.53
C ALA A 133 -1.82 17.24 2.46
N TYR A 134 -0.70 17.92 2.18
CA TYR A 134 0.28 17.45 1.21
C TYR A 134 1.69 17.96 1.52
N GLY A 135 2.70 17.15 1.22
CA GLY A 135 4.11 17.54 1.30
C GLY A 135 4.62 17.99 -0.07
N GLU A 136 5.49 19.01 -0.09
CA GLU A 136 6.25 19.40 -1.28
C GLU A 136 7.75 19.30 -1.01
N LEU A 137 8.52 18.76 -1.95
CA LEU A 137 9.97 18.87 -1.98
C LEU A 137 10.38 19.95 -2.97
N THR A 138 11.45 20.67 -2.65
CA THR A 138 12.05 21.61 -3.61
C THR A 138 12.86 20.85 -4.66
N SER A 139 12.79 21.29 -5.91
CA SER A 139 13.69 20.79 -6.95
C SER A 139 15.11 21.31 -6.73
N GLY A 140 16.10 20.43 -6.84
CA GLY A 140 17.52 20.79 -6.85
C GLY A 140 18.02 21.25 -8.22
N GLY A 141 17.15 21.31 -9.23
CA GLY A 141 17.47 21.64 -10.63
C GLY A 141 17.53 20.43 -11.56
N THR A 142 17.70 20.67 -12.86
CA THR A 142 17.79 19.62 -13.89
C THR A 142 19.25 19.34 -14.25
N LEU A 143 19.64 18.07 -14.28
CA LEU A 143 20.93 17.61 -14.80
C LEU A 143 21.00 17.86 -16.31
N ALA A 144 22.19 18.24 -16.80
CA ALA A 144 22.45 18.45 -18.23
C ALA A 144 22.16 17.22 -19.11
N ALA A 145 22.14 16.02 -18.53
CA ALA A 145 21.82 14.76 -19.21
C ALA A 145 20.31 14.42 -19.25
N GLY A 146 19.44 15.28 -18.71
CA GLY A 146 18.05 14.95 -18.41
C GLY A 146 17.95 14.14 -17.12
N GLY A 147 17.13 14.63 -16.18
CA GLY A 147 16.98 14.06 -14.84
C GLY A 147 17.03 15.16 -13.76
N SER A 148 16.32 14.98 -12.65
CA SER A 148 16.27 16.00 -11.60
C SER A 148 17.27 15.74 -10.49
N LEU A 149 17.91 16.79 -10.01
CA LEU A 149 18.45 16.82 -8.66
C LEU A 149 17.28 16.94 -7.69
N VAL A 150 17.25 16.09 -6.67
CA VAL A 150 16.33 16.24 -5.54
C VAL A 150 16.87 17.38 -4.68
N GLY A 151 16.05 18.38 -4.39
CA GLY A 151 16.40 19.48 -3.48
C GLY A 151 16.10 19.12 -2.02
N GLY A 152 15.96 20.14 -1.19
CA GLY A 152 15.70 19.94 0.25
C GLY A 152 14.26 19.49 0.53
N VAL A 153 14.09 18.83 1.68
CA VAL A 153 12.78 18.55 2.28
C VAL A 153 12.06 19.88 2.47
N GLY A 154 10.87 20.01 1.88
CA GLY A 154 10.05 21.21 2.00
C GLY A 154 9.05 21.11 3.15
N ASP A 155 7.87 21.67 2.93
CA ASP A 155 6.86 21.85 3.96
C ASP A 155 5.63 20.96 3.72
N VAL A 156 5.06 20.48 4.82
CA VAL A 156 3.69 19.98 4.88
C VAL A 156 2.73 21.16 4.90
N LYS A 157 1.76 21.12 3.99
CA LYS A 157 0.75 22.14 3.79
C LYS A 157 -0.63 21.56 4.04
N LEU A 158 -1.53 22.39 4.56
CA LEU A 158 -2.95 22.11 4.73
C LEU A 158 -3.75 23.04 3.82
N TYR A 159 -4.42 22.47 2.82
CA TYR A 159 -5.29 23.19 1.88
C TYR A 159 -6.75 22.99 2.24
N GLU A 160 -7.46 24.08 2.43
CA GLU A 160 -8.89 24.08 2.75
C GLU A 160 -9.72 24.19 1.45
N ILE A 161 -10.61 23.22 1.21
CA ILE A 161 -11.33 23.10 -0.07
C ILE A 161 -12.26 24.29 -0.31
N ALA A 162 -13.02 24.69 0.71
CA ALA A 162 -14.08 25.70 0.58
C ALA A 162 -13.51 27.11 0.34
N THR A 163 -12.46 27.48 1.06
CA THR A 163 -11.84 28.81 0.99
C THR A 163 -10.70 28.89 -0.02
N LYS A 164 -10.19 27.73 -0.49
CA LYS A 164 -9.02 27.61 -1.37
C LYS A 164 -7.76 28.23 -0.76
N THR A 165 -7.63 28.15 0.56
CA THR A 165 -6.49 28.70 1.31
C THR A 165 -5.54 27.61 1.73
N THR A 166 -4.24 27.91 1.65
CA THR A 166 -3.18 26.99 2.09
C THR A 166 -2.46 27.55 3.30
N THR A 167 -2.29 26.72 4.33
CA THR A 167 -1.45 27.02 5.51
C THR A 167 -0.26 26.07 5.55
N VAL A 168 0.91 26.58 5.91
CA VAL A 168 2.09 25.74 6.19
C VAL A 168 1.99 25.22 7.62
N VAL A 169 2.02 23.89 7.77
CA VAL A 169 1.93 23.20 9.07
C VAL A 169 3.32 23.04 9.71
N GLY A 170 4.32 22.69 8.90
CA GLY A 170 5.69 22.54 9.34
C GLY A 170 6.55 21.79 8.32
N PRO A 171 7.87 21.71 8.52
CA PRO A 171 8.76 21.10 7.56
C PRO A 171 8.68 19.56 7.63
N GLY A 172 8.69 18.90 6.48
CA GLY A 172 8.58 17.45 6.40
C GLY A 172 7.74 16.93 5.23
N THR A 173 7.35 15.66 5.32
CA THR A 173 6.78 14.89 4.22
C THR A 173 5.74 13.87 4.70
N HIS A 174 5.03 13.22 3.77
CA HIS A 174 4.07 12.13 4.05
C HIS A 174 3.03 12.46 5.14
N PRO A 175 2.21 13.51 4.95
CA PRO A 175 1.14 13.85 5.89
C PRO A 175 0.03 12.79 5.94
N THR A 176 -0.56 12.62 7.11
CA THR A 176 -1.67 11.68 7.36
C THR A 176 -2.59 12.18 8.48
N PHE A 177 -3.90 12.08 8.29
CA PHE A 177 -4.85 12.46 9.33
C PHE A 177 -5.13 11.29 10.28
N SER A 178 -5.32 11.59 11.56
CA SER A 178 -5.98 10.68 12.47
C SER A 178 -7.41 10.43 12.00
N PRO A 179 -7.94 9.20 12.05
CA PRO A 179 -9.32 8.90 11.62
C PRO A 179 -10.40 9.73 12.32
N ASP A 180 -10.16 10.17 13.56
CA ASP A 180 -11.07 11.04 14.31
C ASP A 180 -11.01 12.52 13.89
N GLY A 181 -10.12 12.87 12.96
CA GLY A 181 -10.00 14.21 12.37
C GLY A 181 -9.43 15.27 13.31
N LYS A 182 -8.81 14.88 14.43
CA LYS A 182 -8.26 15.83 15.40
C LYS A 182 -6.79 16.16 15.17
N GLN A 183 -6.04 15.25 14.57
CA GLN A 183 -4.59 15.40 14.38
C GLN A 183 -4.16 15.15 12.95
N LEU A 184 -3.12 15.86 12.55
CA LEU A 184 -2.37 15.65 11.32
C LEU A 184 -0.94 15.22 11.68
N GLY A 185 -0.58 13.99 11.37
CA GLY A 185 0.77 13.44 11.56
C GLY A 185 1.62 13.56 10.29
N TRP A 186 2.94 13.67 10.43
CA TRP A 186 3.87 13.65 9.28
C TRP A 186 5.29 13.26 9.68
N ALA A 187 6.10 12.90 8.70
CA ALA A 187 7.54 12.70 8.88
C ALA A 187 8.24 14.07 8.86
N HIS A 188 8.74 14.52 10.01
CA HIS A 188 9.35 15.84 10.16
C HIS A 188 10.77 15.86 9.57
N SER A 189 11.20 17.01 9.04
CA SER A 189 12.54 17.17 8.44
C SER A 189 13.71 16.89 9.39
N SER A 190 13.45 16.97 10.70
CA SER A 190 14.42 16.57 11.74
C SER A 190 14.53 15.06 11.94
N GLY A 191 13.81 14.22 11.19
CA GLY A 191 13.77 12.77 11.41
C GLY A 191 12.86 12.31 12.55
N ALA A 192 12.02 13.22 13.07
CA ALA A 192 10.98 12.94 14.05
C ALA A 192 9.65 12.56 13.37
N ILE A 193 8.71 12.02 14.14
CA ILE A 193 7.30 11.99 13.75
C ILE A 193 6.59 13.10 14.51
N ALA A 194 6.02 14.05 13.77
CA ALA A 194 5.27 15.15 14.32
C ALA A 194 3.76 14.90 14.22
N ALA A 195 3.01 15.52 15.13
CA ALA A 195 1.56 15.59 15.10
C ALA A 195 1.10 17.02 15.40
N TYR A 196 0.23 17.53 14.54
CA TYR A 196 -0.36 18.85 14.61
C TYR A 196 -1.81 18.72 15.04
N ASP A 197 -2.15 19.35 16.16
CA ASP A 197 -3.52 19.42 16.64
C ASP A 197 -4.28 20.48 15.83
N LEU A 198 -5.32 20.04 15.12
CA LEU A 198 -6.09 20.88 14.21
C LEU A 198 -6.94 21.93 14.93
N LYS A 199 -7.21 21.76 16.22
CA LYS A 199 -8.00 22.69 17.04
C LYS A 199 -7.13 23.75 17.70
N THR A 200 -6.01 23.36 18.30
CA THR A 200 -5.12 24.28 19.02
C THR A 200 -4.05 24.89 18.13
N ALA A 201 -3.87 24.37 16.91
CA ALA A 201 -2.83 24.77 15.96
C ALA A 201 -1.41 24.61 16.53
N THR A 202 -1.18 23.54 17.29
CA THR A 202 0.10 23.25 17.93
C THR A 202 0.71 21.95 17.45
N THR A 203 2.02 21.98 17.20
CA THR A 203 2.82 20.80 16.84
C THR A 203 3.46 20.16 18.06
N THR A 204 3.41 18.83 18.12
CA THR A 204 4.12 18.00 19.10
C THR A 204 4.90 16.91 18.39
N PHE A 205 6.03 16.46 18.97
CA PHE A 205 6.77 15.31 18.45
C PHE A 205 6.35 14.04 19.18
N LEU A 206 5.81 13.08 18.43
CA LEU A 206 5.42 11.76 18.92
C LEU A 206 6.61 10.81 19.04
N VAL A 207 7.59 10.98 18.14
CA VAL A 207 8.84 10.19 18.08
C VAL A 207 9.99 11.15 17.86
N ASN A 208 11.08 11.06 18.65
CA ASN A 208 12.24 11.95 18.55
C ASN A 208 13.51 11.21 18.13
N LEU A 209 14.47 11.90 17.51
CA LEU A 209 15.79 11.39 17.09
C LEU A 209 16.58 10.67 18.20
N ALA A 210 16.42 11.08 19.46
CA ALA A 210 17.11 10.42 20.58
C ALA A 210 16.65 8.96 20.77
N ASP A 211 15.43 8.62 20.34
CA ASP A 211 14.93 7.25 20.29
C ASP A 211 15.49 6.47 19.09
N LEU A 212 16.20 7.15 18.19
CA LEU A 212 16.50 6.71 16.84
C LEU A 212 18.00 6.79 16.48
N THR A 213 18.81 5.79 16.85
CA THR A 213 20.10 5.49 16.17
C THR A 213 19.91 4.94 14.74
N ARG A 214 18.92 5.43 13.99
CA ARG A 214 18.20 4.67 12.94
C ARG A 214 18.29 5.37 11.59
N TYR A 215 18.35 4.57 10.53
CA TYR A 215 18.24 5.01 9.14
C TYR A 215 16.79 4.83 8.68
N SER A 216 16.33 5.58 7.69
CA SER A 216 14.92 5.54 7.26
C SER A 216 14.73 4.97 5.84
N THR A 217 13.50 4.50 5.56
CA THR A 217 12.95 4.00 4.30
C THR A 217 12.34 5.05 3.35
N ALA A 218 12.06 6.31 3.73
CA ALA A 218 11.40 7.25 2.81
C ALA A 218 12.41 8.08 1.99
N ASN A 219 12.34 7.89 0.67
CA ASN A 219 12.96 8.64 -0.44
C ASN A 219 14.45 8.98 -0.32
N ALA A 220 15.30 8.20 -0.99
CA ALA A 220 16.63 8.67 -1.38
C ALA A 220 16.96 8.32 -2.83
N PRO A 221 17.27 9.34 -3.63
CA PRO A 221 18.53 9.35 -4.33
C PRO A 221 19.32 10.59 -3.88
N ARG A 222 20.39 10.33 -3.10
CA ARG A 222 21.39 11.30 -2.58
C ARG A 222 21.08 11.98 -1.23
N GLY A 223 20.97 11.15 -0.20
CA GLY A 223 21.46 11.50 1.15
C GLY A 223 20.60 12.50 1.91
N MET A 224 19.54 11.99 2.55
CA MET A 224 19.07 12.34 3.90
C MET A 224 17.82 11.48 4.15
N GLY A 225 17.97 10.40 4.91
CA GLY A 225 16.88 9.48 5.21
C GLY A 225 15.96 10.07 6.28
N LEU A 226 14.65 10.07 6.03
CA LEU A 226 13.64 10.52 7.00
C LEU A 226 12.50 9.53 7.04
N LEU A 227 12.02 9.18 8.25
CA LEU A 227 11.08 8.08 8.56
C LEU A 227 9.96 7.94 7.51
N GLY A 228 9.50 6.70 7.24
CA GLY A 228 8.20 6.52 6.59
C GLY A 228 7.14 7.33 7.34
N GLY A 229 6.28 8.07 6.61
CA GLY A 229 5.21 8.83 7.23
C GLY A 229 4.37 7.95 8.16
N PRO A 230 3.89 8.48 9.31
CA PRO A 230 3.10 7.69 10.22
C PRO A 230 1.81 7.21 9.52
N VAL A 231 1.26 6.10 10.00
CA VAL A 231 -0.11 5.71 9.69
C VAL A 231 -0.87 5.46 10.98
N TRP A 232 -2.03 6.10 11.08
CA TRP A 232 -2.88 6.04 12.25
C TRP A 232 -3.72 4.77 12.28
N SER A 233 -3.81 4.13 13.45
CA SER A 233 -4.77 3.05 13.67
C SER A 233 -6.21 3.56 13.54
N ALA A 234 -7.13 2.68 13.16
CA ALA A 234 -8.54 3.03 12.94
C ALA A 234 -9.21 3.74 14.14
N ASP A 235 -8.79 3.43 15.36
CA ASP A 235 -9.25 4.03 16.62
C ASP A 235 -8.57 5.37 16.97
N SER A 236 -7.66 5.86 16.12
CA SER A 236 -6.83 7.06 16.33
C SER A 236 -5.91 7.01 17.56
N GLN A 237 -5.75 5.85 18.22
CA GLN A 237 -4.96 5.75 19.46
C GLN A 237 -3.48 5.45 19.22
N ARG A 238 -3.13 4.85 18.08
CA ARG A 238 -1.78 4.40 17.78
C ARG A 238 -1.31 4.93 16.43
N ILE A 239 0.00 5.03 16.31
CA ILE A 239 0.69 5.24 15.04
C ILE A 239 1.56 4.03 14.73
N ALA A 240 1.68 3.72 13.44
CA ALA A 240 2.70 2.83 12.92
C ALA A 240 3.62 3.56 11.95
N TYR A 241 4.88 3.16 11.89
CA TYR A 241 5.89 3.74 11.00
C TYR A 241 7.02 2.73 10.75
N ALA A 242 7.82 2.96 9.72
CA ALA A 242 8.91 2.07 9.35
C ALA A 242 10.29 2.75 9.49
N ALA A 243 11.29 1.97 9.88
CA ALA A 243 12.69 2.38 9.93
C ALA A 243 13.63 1.20 9.58
N ILE A 244 14.88 1.53 9.27
CA ILE A 244 15.98 0.62 8.97
C ILE A 244 17.05 0.72 10.06
N GLU A 245 17.44 -0.39 10.68
CA GLU A 245 18.30 -0.38 11.87
C GLU A 245 19.24 -1.58 11.98
N ARG A 246 20.14 -1.54 12.97
CA ARG A 246 20.93 -2.69 13.43
C ARG A 246 21.85 -3.29 12.35
N GLY A 247 22.47 -2.43 11.54
CA GLY A 247 23.49 -2.85 10.58
C GLY A 247 23.82 -1.79 9.54
N PRO A 248 24.81 -2.04 8.67
CA PRO A 248 25.00 -1.26 7.45
C PRO A 248 23.75 -1.37 6.56
N ILE A 249 23.51 -0.38 5.70
CA ILE A 249 22.28 -0.25 4.90
C ILE A 249 21.90 -1.55 4.16
N LEU A 250 22.85 -2.37 3.72
CA LEU A 250 22.58 -3.62 2.97
C LEU A 250 22.16 -4.80 3.86
N GLU A 251 22.49 -4.76 5.15
CA GLU A 251 22.23 -5.85 6.11
C GLU A 251 21.29 -5.44 7.25
N ALA A 252 20.92 -4.16 7.29
CA ALA A 252 20.06 -3.59 8.30
C ALA A 252 18.66 -4.25 8.29
N LEU A 253 18.06 -4.33 9.47
CA LEU A 253 16.70 -4.81 9.65
C LEU A 253 15.72 -3.71 9.23
N GLN A 254 14.73 -4.10 8.43
CA GLN A 254 13.51 -3.33 8.23
C GLN A 254 12.59 -3.61 9.42
N ILE A 255 12.23 -2.55 10.15
CA ILE A 255 11.44 -2.66 11.37
C ILE A 255 10.18 -1.81 11.22
N VAL A 256 9.04 -2.45 11.49
CA VAL A 256 7.78 -1.75 11.70
C VAL A 256 7.64 -1.45 13.19
N TYR A 257 7.32 -0.20 13.48
CA TYR A 257 7.05 0.32 14.80
C TYR A 257 5.55 0.51 14.99
N VAL A 258 5.04 0.19 16.17
CA VAL A 258 3.69 0.57 16.60
C VAL A 258 3.76 1.10 18.03
N GLN A 259 3.22 2.29 18.27
CA GLN A 259 3.16 2.91 19.60
C GLN A 259 1.89 3.73 19.77
N ASP A 260 1.54 4.07 21.02
CA ASP A 260 0.50 5.06 21.29
C ASP A 260 0.87 6.40 20.64
N ALA A 261 -0.14 7.10 20.12
CA ALA A 261 0.02 8.39 19.46
C ALA A 261 0.19 9.54 20.46
N LYS A 262 1.20 9.44 21.33
CA LYS A 262 1.57 10.46 22.32
C LYS A 262 3.08 10.53 22.48
N PRO A 263 3.65 11.69 22.88
CA PRO A 263 5.08 11.83 23.09
C PRO A 263 5.62 10.78 24.08
N LEU A 264 6.81 10.26 23.79
CA LEU A 264 7.55 9.31 24.63
C LEU A 264 6.83 7.96 24.89
N ALA A 265 5.79 7.64 24.11
CA ALA A 265 5.18 6.32 24.19
C ALA A 265 6.19 5.23 23.77
N PRO A 266 6.36 4.16 24.55
CA PRO A 266 7.31 3.10 24.20
C PRO A 266 6.82 2.34 22.95
N PRO A 267 7.65 2.16 21.92
CA PRO A 267 7.23 1.42 20.74
C PRO A 267 7.38 -0.10 20.90
N LYS A 268 6.44 -0.82 20.29
CA LYS A 268 6.60 -2.23 19.93
C LYS A 268 7.19 -2.35 18.53
N GLN A 269 8.05 -3.34 18.32
CA GLN A 269 8.87 -3.49 17.13
C GLN A 269 8.62 -4.85 16.47
N TRP A 270 8.55 -4.86 15.14
CA TRP A 270 8.51 -6.08 14.33
C TRP A 270 9.58 -6.01 13.26
N ALA A 271 10.58 -6.88 13.34
CA ALA A 271 11.53 -7.07 12.27
C ALA A 271 10.86 -7.85 11.13
N ILE A 272 10.59 -7.18 10.01
CA ILE A 272 9.85 -7.77 8.88
C ILE A 272 10.77 -8.34 7.81
N GLY A 273 12.07 -8.01 7.86
CA GLY A 273 13.06 -8.51 6.91
C GLY A 273 14.38 -7.75 7.00
N LYS A 274 15.31 -8.09 6.11
CA LYS A 274 16.53 -7.31 5.87
C LYS A 274 16.35 -6.41 4.66
N THR A 275 17.11 -5.33 4.61
CA THR A 275 17.11 -4.34 3.53
C THR A 275 17.59 -4.87 2.19
N GLY A 276 18.63 -5.72 2.18
CA GLY A 276 19.20 -6.27 0.96
C GLY A 276 19.88 -5.23 0.06
N ALA A 277 20.23 -5.65 -1.16
CA ALA A 277 21.08 -4.90 -2.07
C ALA A 277 20.35 -3.87 -2.95
N VAL A 278 19.58 -2.96 -2.33
CA VAL A 278 18.91 -1.80 -2.96
C VAL A 278 17.48 -2.08 -3.44
N HIS A 279 16.50 -1.91 -2.53
CA HIS A 279 15.18 -1.27 -2.71
C HIS A 279 14.40 -1.40 -1.38
N HIS A 280 13.90 -0.28 -0.83
CA HIS A 280 13.32 -0.20 0.53
C HIS A 280 11.99 0.55 0.49
N VAL A 281 10.88 -0.16 0.69
CA VAL A 281 9.58 0.45 0.95
C VAL A 281 8.82 -0.50 1.87
N ALA A 282 8.41 -0.01 3.03
CA ALA A 282 7.43 -0.67 3.87
C ALA A 282 6.14 0.15 3.77
N ASP A 283 5.27 -0.18 2.82
CA ASP A 283 3.99 0.51 2.69
C ASP A 283 3.05 -0.01 3.77
N LEU A 284 2.70 0.86 4.71
CA LEU A 284 1.90 0.50 5.88
C LEU A 284 0.47 0.99 5.71
N ARG A 285 -0.53 0.14 5.94
CA ARG A 285 -1.93 0.56 5.96
C ARG A 285 -2.72 -0.21 7.00
N TRP A 286 -3.31 0.50 7.97
CA TRP A 286 -4.23 -0.10 8.92
C TRP A 286 -5.55 -0.51 8.23
N ALA A 287 -6.08 -1.66 8.64
CA ALA A 287 -7.43 -2.07 8.29
C ALA A 287 -8.42 -0.99 8.78
N PRO A 288 -9.40 -0.55 7.95
CA PRO A 288 -10.31 0.53 8.30
C PRO A 288 -11.21 0.23 9.51
N THR A 289 -11.53 -1.04 9.73
CA THR A 289 -12.51 -1.51 10.72
C THR A 289 -11.87 -2.33 11.85
N GLY A 290 -10.54 -2.50 11.84
CA GLY A 290 -9.86 -3.46 12.70
C GLY A 290 -8.53 -2.98 13.26
N SER A 291 -7.91 -3.83 14.07
CA SER A 291 -6.60 -3.58 14.68
C SER A 291 -5.45 -4.21 13.91
N THR A 292 -5.67 -4.65 12.67
CA THR A 292 -4.66 -5.29 11.84
C THR A 292 -3.97 -4.25 10.95
N LEU A 293 -2.65 -4.32 10.91
CA LEU A 293 -1.80 -3.49 10.07
C LEU A 293 -1.28 -4.33 8.90
N ALA A 294 -1.57 -3.96 7.66
CA ALA A 294 -0.91 -4.55 6.50
C ALA A 294 0.40 -3.82 6.19
N TYR A 295 1.37 -4.57 5.70
CA TYR A 295 2.63 -4.05 5.20
C TYR A 295 3.00 -4.73 3.87
N ALA A 296 3.57 -3.97 2.94
CA ALA A 296 4.23 -4.52 1.75
C ALA A 296 5.72 -4.18 1.77
N ILE A 297 6.57 -5.09 1.30
CA ILE A 297 8.03 -4.97 1.29
C ILE A 297 8.61 -5.46 -0.03
N ILE A 298 9.65 -4.78 -0.50
CA ILE A 298 10.52 -5.25 -1.58
C ILE A 298 11.82 -5.76 -0.99
N ASN A 299 12.24 -6.93 -1.44
CA ASN A 299 13.61 -7.38 -1.33
C ASN A 299 14.21 -7.44 -2.74
N ALA A 300 15.35 -6.80 -2.96
CA ALA A 300 15.99 -6.76 -4.27
C ALA A 300 16.79 -8.04 -4.58
N GLN A 301 17.27 -8.75 -3.56
CA GLN A 301 18.13 -9.92 -3.74
C GLN A 301 17.84 -11.02 -2.70
N PRO A 302 17.23 -12.15 -3.12
CA PRO A 302 16.56 -12.36 -4.41
C PRO A 302 15.38 -11.38 -4.60
N HIS A 303 15.06 -11.01 -5.85
CA HIS A 303 14.00 -10.04 -6.16
C HIS A 303 12.61 -10.60 -5.82
N HIS A 304 12.04 -10.13 -4.72
CA HIS A 304 10.74 -10.56 -4.22
C HIS A 304 9.98 -9.37 -3.63
N HIS A 305 8.67 -9.43 -3.74
CA HIS A 305 7.72 -8.53 -3.14
C HIS A 305 6.83 -9.33 -2.20
N TRP A 306 6.73 -8.92 -0.95
CA TRP A 306 5.91 -9.58 0.05
C TRP A 306 4.84 -8.65 0.57
N ILE A 307 3.67 -9.20 0.86
CA ILE A 307 2.66 -8.55 1.68
C ILE A 307 2.35 -9.44 2.89
N GLY A 308 2.22 -8.81 4.04
CA GLY A 308 1.86 -9.47 5.29
C GLY A 308 0.99 -8.59 6.16
N THR A 309 0.60 -9.13 7.30
CA THR A 309 -0.12 -8.40 8.32
C THR A 309 0.55 -8.54 9.68
N ILE A 310 0.36 -7.52 10.51
CA ILE A 310 0.72 -7.48 11.92
C ILE A 310 -0.58 -7.30 12.70
N ASP A 311 -0.81 -8.13 13.70
CA ASP A 311 -1.82 -7.91 14.74
C ASP A 311 -1.08 -7.47 16.02
N PRO A 312 -1.02 -6.15 16.32
CA PRO A 312 -0.23 -5.66 17.44
C PRO A 312 -0.77 -6.13 18.79
N ALA A 313 -2.08 -6.36 18.88
CA ALA A 313 -2.75 -6.80 20.11
C ALA A 313 -2.38 -8.24 20.45
N LYS A 314 -2.30 -9.12 19.44
CA LYS A 314 -1.83 -10.51 19.61
C LYS A 314 -0.31 -10.65 19.56
N GLY A 315 0.38 -9.66 18.99
CA GLY A 315 1.81 -9.76 18.71
C GLY A 315 2.14 -10.72 17.57
N GLU A 316 1.18 -10.95 16.67
CA GLU A 316 1.32 -11.91 15.57
C GLU A 316 1.76 -11.20 14.29
N LEU A 317 2.63 -11.85 13.52
CA LEU A 317 3.01 -11.49 12.17
C LEU A 317 2.59 -12.62 11.23
N SER A 318 1.86 -12.28 10.17
CA SER A 318 1.30 -13.26 9.23
C SER A 318 1.70 -12.91 7.81
N PRO A 319 2.63 -13.66 7.18
CA PRO A 319 2.91 -13.49 5.76
C PRO A 319 1.68 -13.93 4.96
N LEU A 320 1.28 -13.13 3.97
CA LEU A 320 0.07 -13.39 3.19
C LEU A 320 0.40 -13.79 1.76
N PHE A 321 1.30 -13.09 1.09
CA PHE A 321 1.62 -13.37 -0.30
C PHE A 321 3.05 -12.92 -0.63
N ASP A 322 3.73 -13.74 -1.44
CA ASP A 322 5.10 -13.53 -1.93
C ASP A 322 5.08 -13.70 -3.45
N SER A 323 5.71 -12.76 -4.16
CA SER A 323 5.85 -12.81 -5.61
C SER A 323 7.21 -12.30 -6.03
N VAL A 324 7.76 -12.88 -7.09
CA VAL A 324 8.92 -12.31 -7.80
C VAL A 324 8.52 -11.11 -8.68
N ARG A 325 7.22 -10.91 -8.89
CA ARG A 325 6.63 -9.80 -9.65
C ARG A 325 6.60 -8.53 -8.81
N HIS A 326 6.73 -7.38 -9.45
CA HIS A 326 6.68 -6.10 -8.76
C HIS A 326 5.25 -5.74 -8.33
N PHE A 327 5.09 -5.36 -7.07
CA PHE A 327 3.90 -4.72 -6.49
C PHE A 327 4.25 -3.89 -5.26
N LEU A 328 3.67 -2.70 -5.14
CA LEU A 328 3.82 -1.84 -3.95
C LEU A 328 2.47 -1.27 -3.51
N ASP A 329 1.66 -0.90 -4.48
CA ASP A 329 0.37 -0.31 -4.22
C ASP A 329 -0.69 -1.36 -3.87
N PHE A 330 -1.22 -1.24 -2.64
CA PHE A 330 -2.32 -2.07 -2.17
C PHE A 330 -3.31 -1.24 -1.36
N THR A 331 -4.59 -1.61 -1.34
CA THR A 331 -5.60 -0.96 -0.50
C THR A 331 -6.46 -1.97 0.23
N TRP A 332 -6.90 -1.62 1.44
CA TRP A 332 -7.97 -2.36 2.11
C TRP A 332 -9.31 -2.07 1.44
N SER A 333 -10.19 -3.08 1.38
CA SER A 333 -11.61 -2.85 1.17
C SER A 333 -12.19 -2.05 2.34
N PRO A 334 -13.29 -1.29 2.14
CA PRO A 334 -13.82 -0.38 3.17
C PRO A 334 -14.28 -1.10 4.44
N ASP A 335 -14.76 -2.34 4.29
CA ASP A 335 -15.15 -3.22 5.39
C ASP A 335 -13.94 -3.89 6.09
N GLY A 336 -12.73 -3.72 5.57
CA GLY A 336 -11.48 -4.32 6.07
C GLY A 336 -11.35 -5.83 5.82
N SER A 337 -12.22 -6.42 4.98
CA SER A 337 -12.25 -7.87 4.78
C SER A 337 -11.23 -8.38 3.76
N LEU A 338 -10.78 -7.54 2.82
CA LEU A 338 -9.82 -7.90 1.76
C LEU A 338 -8.76 -6.81 1.57
N LEU A 339 -7.61 -7.24 1.07
CA LEU A 339 -6.60 -6.38 0.46
C LEU A 339 -6.70 -6.51 -1.07
N LEU A 340 -6.63 -5.38 -1.77
CA LEU A 340 -6.54 -5.29 -3.22
C LEU A 340 -5.15 -4.78 -3.61
N LEU A 341 -4.38 -5.60 -4.31
CA LEU A 341 -3.03 -5.31 -4.77
C LEU A 341 -3.03 -5.12 -6.29
N GLN A 342 -2.16 -4.26 -6.80
CA GLN A 342 -1.82 -4.24 -8.22
C GLN A 342 -0.49 -4.96 -8.48
N LEU A 343 -0.46 -5.83 -9.48
CA LEU A 343 0.73 -6.55 -9.94
C LEU A 343 1.19 -5.94 -11.28
N ASP A 344 2.48 -5.64 -11.44
CA ASP A 344 3.03 -4.92 -12.61
C ASP A 344 3.03 -5.73 -13.92
N ASP A 345 3.20 -7.06 -13.85
CA ASP A 345 3.44 -7.88 -15.05
C ASP A 345 2.33 -7.78 -16.12
N ASP A 346 1.08 -7.93 -15.70
CA ASP A 346 -0.13 -8.00 -16.55
C ASP A 346 -1.19 -6.99 -16.08
N ASP A 347 -0.76 -5.97 -15.36
CA ASP A 347 -1.61 -4.96 -14.72
C ASP A 347 -2.72 -5.57 -13.86
N ALA A 348 -2.54 -6.79 -13.33
CA ALA A 348 -3.59 -7.52 -12.62
C ALA A 348 -3.95 -6.89 -11.28
N TRP A 349 -5.20 -7.09 -10.88
CA TRP A 349 -5.64 -6.97 -9.50
C TRP A 349 -5.63 -8.32 -8.80
N ALA A 350 -4.93 -8.41 -7.68
CA ALA A 350 -4.95 -9.56 -6.79
C ALA A 350 -5.68 -9.20 -5.48
N PHE A 351 -6.72 -9.96 -5.16
CA PHE A 351 -7.47 -9.85 -3.92
C PHE A 351 -6.93 -10.88 -2.92
N ILE A 352 -6.46 -10.41 -1.77
CA ILE A 352 -5.90 -11.23 -0.68
C ILE A 352 -6.87 -11.19 0.50
N ASP A 353 -7.24 -12.36 1.02
CA ASP A 353 -7.95 -12.48 2.29
C ASP A 353 -6.90 -12.51 3.42
N PRO A 354 -6.85 -11.53 4.33
CA PRO A 354 -5.85 -11.49 5.40
C PRO A 354 -5.91 -12.69 6.36
N ARG A 355 -6.99 -13.48 6.32
CA ARG A 355 -7.16 -14.70 7.14
C ARG A 355 -6.59 -15.94 6.47
N LYS A 356 -6.22 -15.88 5.19
CA LYS A 356 -5.76 -17.02 4.39
C LYS A 356 -4.64 -16.58 3.43
N PRO A 357 -3.41 -17.12 3.57
CA PRO A 357 -2.34 -16.82 2.64
C PRO A 357 -2.70 -17.15 1.18
N GLY A 358 -2.22 -16.35 0.24
CA GLY A 358 -2.39 -16.52 -1.20
C GLY A 358 -3.42 -15.57 -1.82
N VAL A 359 -3.53 -15.67 -3.15
CA VAL A 359 -4.47 -14.87 -3.96
C VAL A 359 -5.84 -15.54 -3.93
N ALA A 360 -6.82 -14.86 -3.35
CA ALA A 360 -8.20 -15.35 -3.26
C ALA A 360 -8.96 -15.13 -4.58
N LYS A 361 -8.68 -14.02 -5.28
CA LYS A 361 -9.20 -13.76 -6.63
C LYS A 361 -8.22 -12.89 -7.40
N ARG A 362 -8.15 -13.10 -8.72
CA ARG A 362 -7.33 -12.32 -9.63
C ARG A 362 -8.17 -11.80 -10.80
N LEU A 363 -7.97 -10.55 -11.20
CA LEU A 363 -8.67 -9.93 -12.33
C LEU A 363 -7.68 -9.19 -13.23
N GLU A 364 -7.82 -9.36 -14.54
CA GLU A 364 -6.92 -8.80 -15.55
C GLU A 364 -7.72 -8.17 -16.72
N PRO A 365 -7.40 -6.93 -17.15
CA PRO A 365 -6.50 -5.98 -16.49
C PRO A 365 -7.16 -5.29 -15.29
N GLY A 366 -6.39 -5.04 -14.25
CA GLY A 366 -6.77 -4.33 -13.03
C GLY A 366 -6.52 -2.81 -13.10
N GLY A 367 -5.37 -2.39 -13.60
CA GLY A 367 -4.94 -0.98 -13.61
C GLY A 367 -4.19 -0.56 -12.34
N TRP A 368 -3.43 0.53 -12.44
CA TRP A 368 -2.37 0.91 -11.50
C TRP A 368 -2.88 1.69 -10.30
N ARG A 369 -2.18 1.53 -9.17
CA ARG A 369 -2.43 2.25 -7.90
C ARG A 369 -3.91 2.26 -7.47
N PRO A 370 -4.53 1.08 -7.25
CA PRO A 370 -5.94 1.02 -6.91
C PRO A 370 -6.22 1.67 -5.55
N ASP A 371 -7.27 2.48 -5.50
CA ASP A 371 -7.79 3.10 -4.28
C ASP A 371 -9.29 2.81 -4.14
N TRP A 372 -9.67 2.13 -3.07
CA TRP A 372 -11.06 1.79 -2.82
C TRP A 372 -11.76 3.00 -2.17
N CYS A 373 -12.85 3.45 -2.77
CA CYS A 373 -13.68 4.52 -2.22
C CYS A 373 -14.18 4.09 -0.84
N ARG A 374 -13.76 4.85 0.17
CA ARG A 374 -14.30 4.81 1.54
C ARG A 374 -15.46 5.78 1.72
N CYS A 375 -16.04 6.22 0.62
CA CYS A 375 -17.04 7.25 0.62
C CYS A 375 -18.34 6.70 1.20
N ALA A 376 -19.07 7.52 1.96
CA ALA A 376 -20.40 7.15 2.42
C ALA A 376 -21.29 6.87 1.19
N THR A 377 -21.90 5.68 1.14
CA THR A 377 -22.80 5.25 0.05
C THR A 377 -24.09 6.03 0.04
#